data_AF-A0A1Y6E8E8-F1
#
_entry.id   AF-A0A1Y6E8E8-F1
#
_cell.length_a   1.000
_cell.length_b   1.000
_cell.length_c   1.000
_cell.angle_alpha   90.00
_cell.angle_beta   90.00
_cell.angle_gamma   90.00
#
_symmetry.space_group_name_H-M   'P 1'
#
loop_
_entity.id
_entity.type
_entity.pdbx_description
1 polymer ?
#
loop_
_entity_poly.entity_id
_entity_poly.type
_entity_poly.pdbx_seq_one_letter_code
_entity_poly.pdbx_strand_id
1 'polypeptide(L)'
;MDPLQFLFIAILAFGGAGIVYIIFARPTAGNATLAGMLSAGLGTYTAAQIWHEGVMMFWTNHTVNMTGIQVWWDLVMCVVVALFFIAPRARKAGMNVPGWALLVGLTASIGLLAMCARLFWLEKQVENA
;
A
#
# COMPACT_ATOMS: atom_id res chain seq x y z
N MET A 1 13.59 -20.06 14.91
CA MET A 1 12.96 -19.21 13.88
C MET A 1 14.07 -18.54 13.09
N ASP A 2 13.94 -18.50 11.77
CA ASP A 2 14.89 -17.76 10.92
C ASP A 2 14.55 -16.25 10.87
N PRO A 3 15.45 -15.39 10.35
CA PRO A 3 15.21 -13.96 10.25
C PRO A 3 13.94 -13.57 9.49
N LEU A 4 13.54 -14.33 8.46
CA LEU A 4 12.34 -14.04 7.66
C LEU A 4 11.06 -14.37 8.44
N GLN A 5 11.08 -15.43 9.25
CA GLN A 5 9.98 -15.76 10.16
C GLN A 5 9.81 -14.68 11.24
N PHE A 6 10.90 -14.12 11.77
CA PHE A 6 10.81 -12.97 12.68
C PHE A 6 10.23 -11.73 11.98
N LEU A 7 10.71 -11.42 10.78
CA LEU A 7 10.20 -10.30 9.98
C LEU A 7 8.71 -10.49 9.66
N PHE A 8 8.28 -11.70 9.32
CA PHE A 8 6.88 -12.03 9.08
C PHE A 8 6.00 -11.70 10.29
N ILE A 9 6.39 -12.15 11.49
CA ILE A 9 5.66 -11.83 12.72
C ILE A 9 5.67 -10.33 13.00
N ALA A 10 6.79 -9.64 12.77
CA ALA A 10 6.88 -8.20 12.97
C ALA A 10 5.94 -7.42 12.04
N ILE A 11 5.86 -7.80 10.76
CA ILE A 11 4.93 -7.20 9.79
C ILE A 11 3.48 -7.46 10.19
N LEU A 12 3.16 -8.68 10.61
CA LEU A 12 1.83 -9.03 11.10
C LEU A 12 1.44 -8.20 12.32
N ALA A 13 2.35 -8.07 13.29
CA ALA A 13 2.14 -7.26 14.49
C ALA A 13 1.96 -5.77 14.15
N PHE A 14 2.77 -5.24 13.24
CA PHE A 14 2.67 -3.85 12.78
C PHE A 14 1.34 -3.57 12.07
N GLY A 15 0.93 -4.46 11.15
CA GLY A 15 -0.37 -4.36 10.47
C GLY A 15 -1.54 -4.47 11.46
N GLY A 16 -1.46 -5.41 12.40
CA GLY A 16 -2.44 -5.56 13.49
C GLY A 16 -2.55 -4.30 14.36
N ALA A 17 -1.42 -3.70 14.74
CA ALA A 17 -1.41 -2.45 15.49
C ALA A 17 -2.07 -1.29 14.71
N GLY A 18 -1.85 -1.23 13.39
CA GLY A 18 -2.53 -0.29 12.51
C GLY A 18 -4.05 -0.48 12.49
N ILE A 19 -4.53 -1.72 12.41
CA ILE A 19 -5.97 -2.05 12.47
C ILE A 19 -6.56 -1.64 13.82
N VAL A 20 -5.90 -2.00 14.92
CA VAL A 20 -6.30 -1.61 16.29
C VAL A 20 -6.38 -0.08 16.40
N TYR A 21 -5.36 0.64 15.93
CA TYR A 21 -5.37 2.10 15.91
C TYR A 21 -6.59 2.66 15.15
N ILE A 22 -6.88 2.16 13.95
CA ILE A 22 -8.02 2.64 13.14
C ILE A 22 -9.35 2.43 13.88
N ILE A 23 -9.55 1.27 14.51
CA ILE A 23 -10.79 0.93 15.23
C ILE A 23 -11.00 1.80 16.46
N PHE A 24 -9.94 2.01 17.25
CA PHE A 24 -10.06 2.66 18.57
C PHE A 24 -9.81 4.16 18.53
N ALA A 25 -8.83 4.64 17.75
CA ALA A 25 -8.54 6.06 17.63
C ALA A 25 -9.47 6.78 16.65
N ARG A 26 -10.14 6.03 15.75
CA ARG A 26 -11.17 6.53 14.81
C ARG A 26 -10.74 7.81 14.08
N PRO A 27 -9.58 7.81 13.39
CA PRO A 27 -9.14 8.99 12.67
C PRO A 27 -10.19 9.36 11.59
N THR A 28 -10.59 10.62 11.57
CA THR A 28 -11.58 11.14 10.60
C THR A 28 -10.92 11.67 9.32
N ALA A 29 -9.61 11.90 9.35
CA ALA A 29 -8.81 12.38 8.22
C ALA A 29 -7.59 11.48 8.00
N GLY A 30 -7.09 11.46 6.76
CA GLY A 30 -5.86 10.76 6.42
C GLY A 30 -4.61 11.54 6.84
N ASN A 31 -3.50 10.83 7.06
CA ASN A 31 -2.21 11.45 7.39
C ASN A 31 -1.24 11.30 6.22
N ALA A 32 -0.96 12.41 5.54
CA ALA A 32 -0.09 12.45 4.37
C ALA A 32 1.35 12.00 4.68
N THR A 33 1.91 12.45 5.80
CA THR A 33 3.27 12.10 6.22
C THR A 33 3.38 10.61 6.52
N LEU A 34 2.43 10.06 7.27
CA LEU A 34 2.43 8.64 7.59
C LEU A 34 2.30 7.78 6.32
N ALA A 35 1.38 8.11 5.42
CA ALA A 35 1.23 7.39 4.15
C ALA A 35 2.51 7.47 3.31
N GLY A 36 3.15 8.64 3.24
CA GLY A 36 4.43 8.83 2.55
C GLY A 36 5.57 8.01 3.16
N MET A 37 5.68 7.98 4.49
CA MET A 37 6.69 7.18 5.20
C MET A 37 6.50 5.67 4.96
N LEU A 38 5.26 5.19 5.00
CA LEU A 38 4.94 3.78 4.72
C LEU A 38 5.26 3.42 3.26
N SER A 39 4.91 4.30 2.33
CA SER A 39 5.25 4.14 0.91
C SER A 39 6.76 4.06 0.71
N ALA A 40 7.53 4.96 1.33
CA ALA A 40 8.98 5.00 1.21
C ALA A 40 9.62 3.77 1.84
N GLY A 41 9.21 3.40 3.06
CA GLY A 41 9.74 2.23 3.76
C GLY A 41 9.51 0.93 3.00
N LEU A 42 8.27 0.69 2.53
CA LEU A 42 7.97 -0.49 1.73
C LEU A 42 8.66 -0.45 0.36
N GLY A 43 8.76 0.72 -0.27
CA GLY A 43 9.49 0.92 -1.52
C GLY A 43 10.98 0.60 -1.38
N THR A 44 11.62 1.05 -0.31
CA THR A 44 13.03 0.74 -0.01
C THR A 44 13.23 -0.76 0.22
N TYR A 45 12.37 -1.41 1.01
CA TYR A 45 12.45 -2.86 1.20
C TYR A 45 12.29 -3.61 -0.13
N THR A 46 11.30 -3.22 -0.94
CA THR A 46 11.04 -3.82 -2.25
C THR A 46 12.21 -3.62 -3.22
N ALA A 47 12.84 -2.44 -3.23
CA ALA A 47 14.02 -2.19 -4.04
C ALA A 47 15.22 -3.06 -3.62
N ALA A 48 15.45 -3.22 -2.31
CA ALA A 48 16.49 -4.10 -1.80
C ALA A 48 16.21 -5.57 -2.14
N GLN A 49 14.96 -6.02 -2.00
CA GLN A 49 14.54 -7.37 -2.39
C GLN A 49 14.76 -7.61 -3.89
N ILE A 50 14.33 -6.69 -4.77
CA ILE A 50 14.56 -6.79 -6.21
C ILE A 50 16.06 -6.83 -6.54
N TRP A 51 16.88 -6.07 -5.82
CA TRP A 51 18.34 -6.06 -6.01
C TRP A 51 18.97 -7.44 -5.71
N HIS A 52 18.48 -8.14 -4.69
CA HIS A 52 19.02 -9.44 -4.27
C HIS A 52 18.41 -10.64 -5.00
N GLU A 53 17.12 -10.57 -5.31
CA GLU A 53 16.32 -11.72 -5.75
C GLU A 53 15.81 -11.58 -7.19
N GLY A 54 15.83 -10.37 -7.74
CA GLY A 54 15.29 -10.04 -9.05
C GLY A 54 13.76 -9.98 -9.08
N VAL A 55 13.23 -9.32 -10.12
CA VAL A 55 11.78 -9.12 -10.29
C VAL A 55 11.05 -10.45 -10.56
N MET A 56 11.73 -11.45 -11.11
CA MET A 56 11.13 -12.76 -11.42
C MET A 56 10.69 -13.54 -10.16
N MET A 57 11.19 -13.18 -8.98
CA MET A 57 10.74 -13.80 -7.74
C MET A 57 9.31 -13.43 -7.35
N PHE A 58 8.78 -12.28 -7.81
CA PHE A 58 7.34 -12.01 -7.70
C PHE A 58 6.54 -13.06 -8.48
N TRP A 59 6.90 -13.35 -9.73
CA TRP A 59 6.21 -14.38 -10.50
C TRP A 59 6.31 -15.75 -9.82
N THR A 60 7.53 -16.16 -9.46
CA THR A 60 7.80 -17.48 -8.90
C THR A 60 7.02 -17.70 -7.60
N ASN A 61 7.05 -16.73 -6.68
CA ASN A 61 6.38 -16.85 -5.39
C ASN A 61 4.84 -16.93 -5.50
N HIS A 62 4.25 -16.29 -6.52
CA HIS A 62 2.80 -16.28 -6.73
C HIS A 62 2.28 -17.41 -7.64
N THR A 63 3.17 -18.22 -8.22
CA THR A 63 2.76 -19.28 -9.18
C THR A 63 3.20 -20.69 -8.77
N VAL A 64 3.94 -20.83 -7.67
CA VAL A 64 4.49 -22.12 -7.24
C VAL A 64 3.43 -23.14 -6.78
N ASN A 65 2.28 -22.67 -6.26
CA ASN A 65 1.19 -23.53 -5.81
C ASN A 65 -0.14 -22.77 -5.69
N MET A 66 -1.21 -23.48 -5.34
CA MET A 66 -2.57 -22.92 -5.20
C MET A 66 -2.65 -21.84 -4.10
N THR A 67 -1.86 -21.96 -3.02
CA THR A 67 -1.83 -20.94 -1.96
C THR A 67 -1.14 -19.67 -2.44
N GLY A 68 -0.02 -19.77 -3.16
CA GLY A 68 0.69 -18.62 -3.72
C GLY A 68 -0.18 -17.80 -4.68
N ILE A 69 -0.90 -18.47 -5.57
CA ILE A 69 -1.81 -17.77 -6.50
C ILE A 69 -3.05 -17.22 -5.78
N GLN A 70 -3.51 -17.85 -4.70
CA GLN A 70 -4.61 -17.32 -3.89
C GLN A 70 -4.19 -16.02 -3.18
N VAL A 71 -2.99 -15.95 -2.58
CA VAL A 71 -2.46 -14.72 -1.98
C VAL A 71 -2.32 -13.60 -3.01
N TRP A 72 -1.95 -13.93 -4.25
CA TRP A 72 -1.94 -12.96 -5.34
C TRP A 72 -3.33 -12.39 -5.64
N TRP A 73 -4.36 -13.24 -5.70
CA TRP A 73 -5.74 -12.80 -5.88
C TRP A 73 -6.19 -11.85 -4.76
N ASP A 74 -5.88 -12.18 -3.51
CA ASP A 74 -6.22 -11.33 -2.36
C ASP A 74 -5.55 -9.95 -2.48
N LEU A 75 -4.28 -9.89 -2.84
CA LEU A 75 -3.54 -8.64 -3.04
C LEU A 75 -4.17 -7.79 -4.16
N VAL A 76 -4.46 -8.40 -5.31
CA VAL A 76 -5.10 -7.71 -6.44
C VAL A 76 -6.48 -7.17 -6.04
N MET A 77 -7.28 -7.97 -5.33
CA MET A 77 -8.60 -7.53 -4.87
C MET A 77 -8.52 -6.42 -3.83
N CYS A 78 -7.54 -6.45 -2.92
CA CYS A 78 -7.29 -5.34 -1.99
C CYS A 78 -6.98 -4.04 -2.74
N VAL A 79 -6.17 -4.08 -3.80
CA VAL A 79 -5.88 -2.92 -4.65
C VAL A 79 -7.13 -2.41 -5.36
N VAL A 80 -7.94 -3.30 -5.93
CA VAL A 80 -9.20 -2.93 -6.59
C VAL A 80 -10.16 -2.26 -5.62
N VAL A 81 -10.38 -2.85 -4.44
CA VAL A 81 -11.25 -2.28 -3.40
C VAL A 81 -10.73 -0.93 -2.93
N ALA A 82 -9.41 -0.79 -2.72
CA ALA A 82 -8.83 0.47 -2.31
C ALA A 82 -9.03 1.57 -3.38
N LEU A 83 -8.75 1.28 -4.65
CA LEU A 83 -8.99 2.21 -5.75
C LEU A 83 -10.47 2.55 -5.91
N PHE A 84 -11.37 1.59 -5.68
CA PHE A 84 -12.82 1.83 -5.70
C PHE A 84 -13.23 2.96 -4.74
N PHE A 85 -12.66 2.99 -3.53
CA PHE A 85 -12.92 4.05 -2.55
C PHE A 85 -12.09 5.32 -2.74
N ILE A 86 -10.83 5.20 -3.14
CA ILE A 86 -9.89 6.32 -3.22
C ILE A 86 -10.08 7.13 -4.51
N ALA A 87 -10.36 6.48 -5.64
CA ALA A 87 -10.41 7.14 -6.93
C ALA A 87 -11.46 8.28 -7.00
N PRO A 88 -12.71 8.14 -6.48
CA PRO A 88 -13.66 9.24 -6.45
C PRO A 88 -13.16 10.46 -5.66
N ARG A 89 -12.49 10.24 -4.52
CA ARG A 89 -11.91 11.33 -3.70
C ARG A 89 -10.75 12.01 -4.42
N ALA A 90 -9.87 11.23 -5.02
CA ALA A 90 -8.76 11.76 -5.81
C ALA A 90 -9.23 12.61 -7.00
N ARG A 91 -10.33 12.22 -7.67
CA ARG A 91 -10.94 13.05 -8.73
C ARG A 91 -11.44 14.38 -8.17
N LYS A 92 -12.14 14.37 -7.03
CA LYS A 92 -12.62 15.60 -6.38
C LYS A 92 -11.47 16.53 -5.97
N ALA A 93 -10.34 15.97 -5.57
CA ALA A 93 -9.12 16.72 -5.26
C ALA A 93 -8.30 17.15 -6.51
N GLY A 94 -8.81 16.92 -7.74
CA GLY A 94 -8.15 17.34 -8.98
C GLY A 94 -6.94 16.49 -9.38
N MET A 95 -6.80 15.27 -8.85
CA MET A 95 -5.67 14.40 -9.19
C MET A 95 -5.85 13.71 -10.56
N ASN A 96 -4.74 13.48 -11.27
CA ASN A 96 -4.69 12.63 -12.48
C ASN A 96 -4.86 11.15 -12.10
N VAL A 97 -6.11 10.72 -11.93
CA VAL A 97 -6.42 9.35 -11.47
C VAL A 97 -5.90 8.25 -12.40
N PRO A 98 -5.99 8.34 -13.75
CA PRO A 98 -5.39 7.32 -14.62
C PRO A 98 -3.89 7.11 -14.38
N GLY A 99 -3.13 8.20 -14.22
CA GLY A 99 -1.69 8.12 -13.95
C GLY A 99 -1.39 7.47 -12.59
N TRP A 100 -2.14 7.84 -11.55
CA TRP A 100 -2.01 7.21 -10.24
C TRP A 100 -2.45 5.74 -10.24
N ALA A 101 -3.54 5.41 -10.92
CA ALA A 101 -4.02 4.04 -11.04
C ALA A 101 -3.01 3.14 -11.76
N LEU A 102 -2.29 3.66 -12.76
CA LEU A 102 -1.19 2.94 -13.40
C LEU A 102 -0.06 2.66 -12.41
N LEU A 103 0.39 3.67 -11.66
CA LEU A 103 1.42 3.49 -10.63
C LEU A 103 0.99 2.46 -9.58
N VAL A 104 -0.25 2.55 -9.10
CA VAL A 104 -0.84 1.59 -8.16
C VAL A 104 -0.91 0.19 -8.76
N GLY A 105 -1.36 0.04 -10.02
CA GLY A 105 -1.44 -1.26 -10.67
C GLY A 105 -0.08 -1.94 -10.84
N LEU A 106 0.98 -1.15 -11.03
CA LEU A 106 2.35 -1.66 -11.19
C LEU A 106 3.06 -1.95 -9.87
N THR A 107 2.64 -1.33 -8.76
CA THR A 107 3.39 -1.37 -7.49
C THR A 107 2.53 -1.69 -6.26
N ALA A 108 1.26 -2.03 -6.47
CA ALA A 108 0.25 -2.31 -5.46
C ALA A 108 0.22 -1.24 -4.35
N SER A 109 0.52 -1.64 -3.12
CA SER A 109 0.43 -0.79 -1.93
C SER A 109 1.44 0.35 -1.93
N ILE A 110 2.60 0.24 -2.62
CA ILE A 110 3.58 1.33 -2.67
C ILE A 110 2.98 2.55 -3.38
N GLY A 111 2.52 2.36 -4.62
CA GLY A 111 1.84 3.40 -5.38
C GLY A 111 0.56 3.88 -4.71
N LEU A 112 -0.17 2.98 -4.04
CA LEU A 112 -1.40 3.33 -3.33
C LEU A 112 -1.14 4.25 -2.13
N LEU A 113 -0.10 3.96 -1.34
CA LEU A 113 0.32 4.78 -0.21
C LEU A 113 0.85 6.14 -0.70
N ALA A 114 1.61 6.17 -1.80
CA ALA A 114 2.03 7.43 -2.43
C ALA A 114 0.82 8.26 -2.92
N MET A 115 -0.16 7.61 -3.56
CA MET A 115 -1.41 8.25 -3.98
C MET A 115 -2.19 8.81 -2.79
N CYS A 116 -2.31 8.04 -1.71
CA CYS A 116 -2.96 8.47 -0.47
C CYS A 116 -2.23 9.65 0.16
N ALA A 117 -0.90 9.63 0.21
CA ALA A 117 -0.11 10.73 0.73
C ALA A 117 -0.39 12.04 -0.02
N ARG A 118 -0.43 11.97 -1.36
CA ARG A 118 -0.80 13.11 -2.21
C ARG A 118 -2.23 13.57 -1.97
N LEU A 119 -3.17 12.64 -1.91
CA LEU A 119 -4.59 12.93 -1.68
C LEU A 119 -4.81 13.63 -0.33
N PHE A 120 -4.29 13.06 0.75
CA PHE A 120 -4.46 13.62 2.09
C PHE A 120 -3.80 14.98 2.25
N TRP A 121 -2.68 15.22 1.56
CA TRP A 121 -2.09 16.55 1.51
C TRP A 121 -3.03 17.56 0.84
N LEU A 122 -3.62 17.20 -0.31
CA LEU A 122 -4.55 18.07 -1.04
C LEU A 122 -5.83 18.36 -0.26
N GLU A 123 -6.45 17.33 0.33
CA GLU A 123 -7.65 17.48 1.16
C GLU A 123 -7.38 18.45 2.33
N LYS A 124 -6.22 18.33 2.98
CA LYS A 124 -5.82 19.25 4.05
C LYS A 124 -5.62 20.70 3.58
N GLN A 125 -5.11 20.93 2.38
CA GLN A 125 -4.98 22.31 1.87
C GLN A 125 -6.34 22.98 1.67
N VAL A 126 -7.34 22.22 1.21
CA VAL A 126 -8.72 22.72 1.05
C VAL A 126 -9.37 23.02 2.38
N GLU A 127 -9.15 22.20 3.41
CA GLU A 127 -9.67 22.45 4.76
C GLU A 127 -9.09 23.70 5.43
N ASN A 128 -7.87 24.11 5.08
CA ASN A 128 -7.21 25.28 5.66
C ASN A 128 -7.41 26.58 4.85
N ALA A 129 -8.09 26.51 3.69
CA ALA A 129 -8.36 27.65 2.82
C ALA A 129 -9.70 28.30 3.18
#